data_AF-A0A091G127-F1
#
_entry.id   AF-A0A091G127-F1
#
_cell.length_a   1.000
_cell.length_b   1.000
_cell.length_c   1.000
_cell.angle_alpha   90.00
_cell.angle_beta   90.00
_cell.angle_gamma   90.00
#
_symmetry.space_group_name_H-M   'P 1'
#
loop_
_entity.id
_entity.type
_entity.pdbx_description
1 polymer ?
#
loop_
_entity_poly.entity_id
_entity_poly.type
_entity_poly.pdbx_seq_one_letter_code
_entity_poly.pdbx_strand_id
1 'polypeptide(L)' 'VRQVPGGKLQFLGWIYPFGNNTGYAPHFQGRATISADKGRNEVSVQLRTLTAADTATYFCAR' A
#
# COMPACT_ATOMS: atom_id res chain seq x y z
N VAL A 1 -2.10 4.16 2.16
CA VAL A 1 -2.03 4.18 3.64
C VAL A 1 -3.11 3.27 4.22
N ARG A 2 -3.05 2.92 5.51
CA ARG A 2 -4.16 2.20 6.17
C ARG A 2 -4.54 2.87 7.49
N GLN A 3 -5.80 2.74 7.89
CA GLN A 3 -6.31 3.18 9.18
C GLN A 3 -6.71 1.95 9.99
N VAL A 4 -6.01 1.72 11.10
CA VAL A 4 -6.31 0.58 12.00
C VAL A 4 -7.52 0.90 12.88
N PRO A 5 -8.17 -0.13 13.46
CA PRO A 5 -9.16 0.08 14.52
C PRO A 5 -8.59 1.01 15.62
N GLY A 6 -9.32 2.06 15.97
CA GLY A 6 -8.82 3.16 16.83
C GLY A 6 -8.36 4.40 16.04
N GLY A 7 -8.49 4.42 14.71
CA GLY A 7 -8.38 5.62 13.90
C GLY A 7 -6.95 6.04 13.54
N LYS A 8 -5.94 5.37 14.07
CA LYS A 8 -4.53 5.67 13.79
C LYS A 8 -4.18 5.34 12.33
N LEU A 9 -3.66 6.33 11.62
CA LEU A 9 -3.13 6.16 10.28
C LEU A 9 -1.73 5.55 10.32
N GLN A 10 -1.49 4.57 9.44
CA GLN A 10 -0.21 3.92 9.25
C GLN A 10 0.19 4.00 7.78
N PHE A 11 1.45 4.36 7.56
CA PHE A 11 2.03 4.35 6.23
C PHE A 11 2.18 2.90 5.75
N LEU A 12 1.77 2.64 4.51
CA LEU A 12 1.88 1.32 3.88
C LEU A 12 3.03 1.32 2.87
N GLY A 13 3.01 2.29 1.98
CA GLY A 13 3.98 2.45 0.92
C GLY A 13 3.53 3.52 -0.07
N TRP A 14 4.38 3.75 -1.05
CA TRP A 14 4.19 4.71 -2.13
C TRP A 14 4.76 4.13 -3.43
N ILE A 15 4.29 4.67 -4.54
CA ILE A 15 4.84 4.42 -5.86
C ILE A 15 5.05 5.76 -6.55
N TYR A 16 6.18 5.91 -7.24
CA TYR A 16 6.41 6.98 -8.19
C TYR A 16 6.34 6.40 -9.61
N PRO A 17 5.17 6.52 -10.30
CA PRO A 17 4.90 5.78 -11.53
C PRO A 17 5.85 6.13 -12.70
N PHE A 18 6.41 7.34 -12.70
CA PHE A 18 7.32 7.80 -13.76
C PHE A 18 8.73 7.21 -13.61
N GLY A 19 9.20 6.99 -12.39
CA GLY A 19 10.51 6.38 -12.11
C GLY A 19 10.46 4.90 -11.77
N ASN A 20 9.28 4.27 -11.83
CA ASN A 20 9.03 2.88 -11.44
C ASN A 20 9.60 2.50 -10.05
N ASN A 21 9.65 3.49 -9.15
CA ASN A 21 10.21 3.31 -7.82
C ASN A 21 9.07 3.11 -6.81
N THR A 22 9.29 2.20 -5.86
CA THR A 22 8.33 1.91 -4.79
C THR A 22 9.04 1.90 -3.45
N GLY A 23 8.39 2.44 -2.43
CA GLY A 23 8.84 2.29 -1.05
C GLY A 23 7.72 1.73 -0.19
N TYR A 24 8.10 0.94 0.82
CA TYR A 24 7.17 0.30 1.74
C TYR A 24 7.58 0.63 3.17
N ALA A 25 6.61 0.66 4.08
CA ALA A 25 6.96 0.67 5.51
C ALA A 25 7.50 -0.71 5.92
N PRO A 26 8.39 -0.80 6.93
CA PRO A 26 9.04 -2.06 7.31
C PRO A 26 8.08 -3.24 7.55
N HIS A 27 6.90 -2.97 8.13
CA HIS A 27 5.86 -3.97 8.39
C HIS A 27 5.29 -4.63 7.12
N PHE A 28 5.37 -3.96 5.97
CA PHE A 28 4.85 -4.42 4.69
C PHE A 28 5.93 -4.86 3.71
N GLN A 29 7.20 -4.66 4.07
CA GLN A 29 8.33 -5.08 3.24
C GLN A 29 8.24 -6.59 2.95
N GLY A 30 8.34 -6.96 1.68
CA GLY A 30 8.26 -8.37 1.25
C GLY A 30 6.84 -8.97 1.23
N ARG A 31 5.84 -8.30 1.79
CA ARG A 31 4.42 -8.76 1.78
C ARG A 31 3.52 -7.91 0.90
N ALA A 32 3.86 -6.64 0.70
CA ALA A 32 3.14 -5.72 -0.17
C ALA A 32 3.83 -5.58 -1.52
N THR A 33 3.03 -5.44 -2.57
CA THR A 33 3.47 -5.06 -3.92
C THR A 33 2.54 -3.96 -4.40
N ILE A 34 3.09 -2.79 -4.71
CA ILE A 34 2.37 -1.66 -5.29
C ILE A 34 2.78 -1.56 -6.76
N SER A 35 1.80 -1.44 -7.66
CA SER A 35 2.02 -1.26 -9.10
C SER A 35 1.14 -0.15 -9.64
N ALA A 36 1.58 0.50 -10.71
CA ALA A 36 0.81 1.53 -11.40
C ALA A 36 0.66 1.20 -12.88
N ASP A 37 -0.57 1.21 -13.37
CA ASP A 37 -0.89 1.17 -14.79
C ASP A 37 -1.14 2.61 -15.27
N LYS A 38 -0.19 3.13 -16.06
CA LYS A 38 -0.22 4.48 -16.60
C LYS A 38 -1.25 4.64 -17.73
N GLY A 39 -1.51 3.58 -18.50
CA GLY A 39 -2.51 3.61 -19.57
C GLY A 39 -3.93 3.65 -19.03
N ARG A 40 -4.15 3.03 -17.86
CA ARG A 40 -5.45 2.99 -17.18
C ARG A 40 -5.60 4.04 -16.06
N ASN A 41 -4.55 4.79 -15.76
CA ASN A 41 -4.47 5.70 -14.61
C ASN A 41 -4.91 5.01 -13.29
N GLU A 42 -4.45 3.77 -13.10
CA GLU A 42 -4.83 2.91 -11.99
C GLU A 42 -3.60 2.56 -11.14
N VAL A 43 -3.79 2.50 -9.82
CA VAL A 43 -2.78 1.98 -8.87
C VAL A 43 -3.38 0.78 -8.17
N SER A 44 -2.62 -0.32 -8.16
CA SER A 44 -3.02 -1.56 -7.51
C SER A 44 -2.08 -1.86 -6.34
N VAL A 45 -2.65 -2.42 -5.28
CA VAL A 45 -1.89 -2.91 -4.12
C VAL A 45 -2.24 -4.37 -3.91
N GLN A 46 -1.23 -5.24 -3.97
CA GLN A 46 -1.35 -6.64 -3.60
C GLN A 46 -0.71 -6.84 -2.23
N LEU A 47 -1.45 -7.46 -1.30
CA LEU A 47 -0.94 -7.90 -0.01
C LEU A 47 -0.93 -9.42 0.05
N ARG A 48 0.16 -10.00 0.53
CA ARG A 48 0.34 -11.44 0.70
C ARG A 48 0.47 -11.78 2.19
N THR A 49 0.20 -13.02 2.56
CA THR A 49 0.33 -13.52 3.94
C THR A 49 -0.39 -12.62 4.95
N LEU A 50 -1.69 -12.41 4.70
CA LEU A 50 -2.55 -11.57 5.55
C LEU A 50 -2.78 -12.22 6.92
N THR A 51 -2.78 -11.39 7.96
CA THR A 51 -3.06 -11.80 9.34
C THR A 51 -4.17 -10.93 9.94
N ALA A 52 -4.68 -11.30 11.11
CA ALA A 52 -5.66 -10.47 11.82
C ALA A 52 -5.15 -9.03 12.09
N ALA A 53 -3.84 -8.85 12.27
CA ALA A 53 -3.19 -7.55 12.45
C ALA A 53 -3.22 -6.66 11.19
N ASP A 54 -3.61 -7.22 10.04
CA ASP A 54 -3.76 -6.48 8.79
C ASP A 54 -5.18 -5.91 8.61
N THR A 55 -6.12 -6.22 9.50
CA THR A 55 -7.47 -5.65 9.48
C THR A 55 -7.43 -4.12 9.66
N ALA A 56 -7.81 -3.40 8.61
CA ALA A 56 -7.80 -1.95 8.55
C ALA A 56 -8.64 -1.44 7.37
N THR A 57 -8.98 -0.15 7.38
CA THR A 57 -9.47 0.54 6.18
C THR A 57 -8.27 1.00 5.35
N TYR A 58 -8.22 0.62 4.08
CA TYR A 58 -7.13 0.96 3.17
C TYR A 58 -7.50 2.13 2.27
N PHE A 59 -6.59 3.10 2.16
CA PHE A 59 -6.80 4.29 1.35
C PHE A 59 -5.68 4.46 0.33
N CYS A 60 -6.09 4.75 -0.90
CA CYS A 60 -5.22 5.32 -1.92
C CYS A 60 -5.23 6.85 -1.77
N ALA A 61 -4.06 7.48 -1.88
CA ALA A 61 -3.89 8.92 -1.83
C ALA A 61 -2.96 9.34 -2.97
N ARG A 62 -3.21 10.51 -3.56
CA ARG A 62 -2.44 11.11 -4.65
C ARG A 62 -1.93 12.47 -4.20
#